data_AF-W2TK80-F1
#
_entry.id   AF-W2TK80-F1
#
_cell.length_a   1.000
_cell.length_b   1.000
_cell.length_c   1.000
_cell.angle_alpha   90.00
_cell.angle_beta   90.00
_cell.angle_gamma   90.00
#
_symmetry.space_group_name_H-M   'P 1'
#
loop_
_entity.id
_entity.type
_entity.pdbx_description
1 polymer ?
#
loop_
_entity_poly.entity_id
_entity_poly.type
_entity_poly.pdbx_seq_one_letter_code
_entity_poly.pdbx_strand_id
1 'polypeptide(L)'
;MGHFYPSLWWPVRAVSTTEQFDRCSIGVSPEGDPDTAFCGQMGAVYLFADSLSLEQANSLFCLGPAYQSYFVHDSGSNLPDGYKKHLFDGRLSSVLVMAYCPKNCHGQLCLNSPSKVPSAYFVQVPHAVMKEGVEVITTHSIHNSLQSVGGIQILLPLFSQLDLPCEDGTAMDGDMW
;
A
#
# COMPACT_ATOMS: atom_id res chain seq x y z
N MET A 1 -11.05 -6.44 24.40
CA MET A 1 -11.08 -6.30 22.93
C MET A 1 -10.63 -4.89 22.62
N GLY A 2 -9.36 -4.72 22.23
CA GLY A 2 -8.80 -3.41 21.90
C GLY A 2 -8.97 -3.15 20.42
N HIS A 3 -9.61 -2.04 20.06
CA HIS A 3 -9.81 -1.61 18.68
C HIS A 3 -8.60 -0.77 18.23
N PHE A 4 -8.03 -1.10 17.08
CA PHE A 4 -6.76 -0.62 16.52
C PHE A 4 -7.02 0.37 15.36
N TYR A 5 -6.29 1.49 15.27
CA TYR A 5 -6.53 2.51 14.23
C TYR A 5 -5.27 3.06 13.55
N PRO A 6 -5.08 2.82 12.23
CA PRO A 6 -3.94 3.36 11.55
C PRO A 6 -4.11 4.81 11.07
N SER A 7 -3.23 5.74 11.44
CA SER A 7 -3.08 7.02 10.70
C SER A 7 -1.64 7.50 10.58
N LEU A 8 -1.32 8.19 9.48
CA LEU A 8 -0.02 8.79 9.17
C LEU A 8 -0.08 10.32 9.32
N TRP A 9 1.02 10.98 9.77
CA TRP A 9 1.07 12.43 10.08
C TRP A 9 2.23 13.17 9.40
N TRP A 10 1.97 14.24 8.64
CA TRP A 10 3.02 15.15 8.12
C TRP A 10 2.50 16.58 7.85
N PRO A 11 3.37 17.61 7.87
CA PRO A 11 3.00 18.99 7.49
C PRO A 11 3.04 19.21 5.96
N VAL A 12 2.08 19.93 5.39
CA VAL A 12 2.02 20.32 3.97
C VAL A 12 1.76 21.83 3.85
N ARG A 13 2.43 22.53 2.93
CA ARG A 13 2.06 23.90 2.56
C ARG A 13 1.25 23.89 1.26
N ALA A 14 0.04 24.46 1.28
CA ALA A 14 -0.78 24.66 0.07
C ALA A 14 -0.18 25.78 -0.79
N VAL A 15 -0.23 25.63 -2.12
CA VAL A 15 0.39 26.58 -3.07
C VAL A 15 -0.48 27.80 -3.37
N SER A 16 -1.78 27.83 -2.98
CA SER A 16 -2.69 28.95 -3.32
C SER A 16 -3.41 29.64 -2.16
N THR A 17 -3.24 29.19 -0.92
CA THR A 17 -3.83 29.86 0.25
C THR A 17 -2.74 30.12 1.28
N THR A 18 -2.79 31.28 1.94
CA THR A 18 -1.95 31.67 3.08
C THR A 18 -2.13 30.77 4.32
N GLU A 19 -2.76 29.60 4.15
CA GLU A 19 -3.06 28.65 5.21
C GLU A 19 -2.02 27.54 5.24
N GLN A 20 -1.40 27.37 6.40
CA GLN A 20 -0.43 26.33 6.67
C GLN A 20 -1.20 25.07 7.10
N PHE A 21 -1.12 23.99 6.33
CA PHE A 21 -1.72 22.71 6.74
C PHE A 21 -0.71 21.96 7.62
N ASP A 22 -0.74 22.24 8.91
CA ASP A 22 0.21 21.67 9.86
C ASP A 22 -0.07 20.18 10.16
N ARG A 23 -1.24 19.65 9.75
CA ARG A 23 -1.68 18.29 10.06
C ARG A 23 -2.49 17.66 8.92
N CYS A 24 -1.86 16.78 8.14
CA CYS A 24 -2.55 15.86 7.24
C CYS A 24 -2.64 14.47 7.88
N SER A 25 -3.84 13.88 7.85
CA SER A 25 -4.10 12.49 8.26
C SER A 25 -4.58 11.65 7.07
N ILE A 26 -4.20 10.38 7.05
CA ILE A 26 -4.75 9.38 6.13
C ILE A 26 -5.40 8.29 6.96
N GLY A 27 -6.57 7.82 6.51
CA GLY A 27 -7.29 6.74 7.16
C GLY A 27 -8.12 7.19 8.37
N VAL A 28 -8.15 8.47 8.70
CA VAL A 28 -9.02 9.01 9.75
C VAL A 28 -9.34 10.47 9.46
N SER A 29 -10.53 10.91 9.87
CA SER A 29 -10.93 12.32 9.81
C SER A 29 -10.01 13.17 10.70
N PRO A 30 -9.90 14.48 10.44
CA PRO A 30 -9.10 15.38 11.28
C PRO A 30 -9.54 15.41 12.75
N GLU A 31 -10.81 15.10 13.02
CA GLU A 31 -11.39 15.04 14.37
C GLU A 31 -11.05 13.73 15.09
N GLY A 32 -10.48 12.75 14.39
CA GLY A 32 -9.97 11.53 14.99
C GLY A 32 -11.04 10.52 15.40
N ASP A 33 -12.22 10.57 14.76
CA ASP A 33 -13.32 9.67 15.09
C ASP A 33 -12.96 8.20 14.77
N PRO A 34 -12.85 7.33 15.78
CA PRO A 34 -12.46 5.94 15.61
C PRO A 34 -13.51 5.11 14.85
N ASP A 35 -14.79 5.48 14.91
CA ASP A 35 -15.85 4.70 14.27
C ASP A 35 -15.88 4.89 12.74
N THR A 36 -15.27 5.98 12.26
CA THR A 36 -15.11 6.28 10.84
C THR A 36 -13.68 6.06 10.33
N ALA A 37 -12.79 5.59 11.19
CA ALA A 37 -11.41 5.31 10.82
C ALA A 37 -11.31 4.07 9.91
N PHE A 38 -10.37 4.13 8.98
CA PHE A 38 -10.06 3.06 8.05
C PHE A 38 -9.54 1.82 8.80
N CYS A 39 -10.16 0.67 8.52
CA CYS A 39 -9.72 -0.62 9.01
C CYS A 39 -9.37 -1.52 7.82
N GLY A 40 -8.09 -1.85 7.65
CA GLY A 40 -7.61 -2.67 6.54
C GLY A 40 -6.13 -2.50 6.27
N GLN A 41 -5.70 -3.01 5.10
CA GLN A 41 -4.33 -2.89 4.62
C GLN A 41 -4.21 -1.74 3.63
N MET A 42 -3.13 -0.96 3.76
CA MET A 42 -2.82 0.13 2.84
C MET A 42 -1.56 -0.21 2.03
N GLY A 43 -1.64 0.06 0.72
CA GLY A 43 -0.49 -0.04 -0.18
C GLY A 43 0.42 1.19 -0.09
N ALA A 44 1.25 1.38 -1.10
CA ALA A 44 2.00 2.62 -1.22
C ALA A 44 1.06 3.81 -1.45
N VAL A 45 1.34 4.93 -0.76
CA VAL A 45 0.59 6.18 -0.85
C VAL A 45 1.46 7.21 -1.55
N TYR A 46 0.93 7.82 -2.61
CA TYR A 46 1.61 8.84 -3.40
C TYR A 46 0.83 10.16 -3.34
N LEU A 47 1.55 11.28 -3.21
CA LEU A 47 1.00 12.62 -3.38
C LEU A 47 1.70 13.31 -4.55
N PHE A 48 0.91 13.88 -5.46
CA PHE A 48 1.40 14.63 -6.61
C PHE A 48 1.03 16.11 -6.49
N ALA A 49 1.91 16.98 -6.99
CA ALA A 49 1.70 18.44 -7.00
C ALA A 49 0.68 18.88 -8.07
N ASP A 50 0.49 18.05 -9.10
CA ASP A 50 -0.42 18.29 -10.21
C ASP A 50 -1.57 17.29 -10.21
N SER A 51 -2.68 17.70 -10.83
CA SER A 51 -3.79 16.79 -11.11
C SER A 51 -3.36 15.70 -12.10
N LEU A 52 -3.72 14.45 -11.80
CA LEU A 52 -3.50 13.32 -12.69
C LEU A 52 -4.46 13.39 -13.87
N SER A 53 -3.96 13.08 -15.08
CA SER A 53 -4.85 12.81 -16.22
C SER A 53 -5.60 11.49 -16.02
N LEU A 54 -6.68 11.30 -16.78
CA LEU A 54 -7.44 10.05 -16.74
C LEU A 54 -6.58 8.84 -17.13
N GLU A 55 -5.71 9.00 -18.13
CA GLU A 55 -4.77 7.98 -18.57
C GLU A 55 -3.74 7.65 -17.50
N GLN A 56 -3.25 8.66 -16.77
CA GLN A 56 -2.33 8.47 -15.65
C GLN A 56 -3.02 7.73 -14.50
N ALA A 57 -4.24 8.13 -14.13
CA ALA A 57 -5.01 7.47 -13.07
C ALA A 57 -5.31 6.01 -13.43
N ASN A 58 -5.74 5.72 -14.66
CA ASN A 58 -5.96 4.36 -15.14
C ASN A 58 -4.67 3.54 -15.16
N SER A 59 -3.56 4.11 -15.62
CA SER A 59 -2.27 3.43 -15.65
C SER A 59 -1.76 3.11 -14.24
N LEU A 60 -1.94 4.03 -13.28
CA LEU A 60 -1.64 3.80 -11.86
C LEU A 60 -2.50 2.68 -11.26
N PHE A 61 -3.80 2.64 -11.58
CA PHE A 61 -4.66 1.56 -11.14
C PHE A 61 -4.18 0.20 -11.67
N CYS A 62 -3.82 0.14 -12.96
CA CYS A 62 -3.33 -1.09 -13.59
C CYS A 62 -1.95 -1.55 -13.07
N LEU A 63 -1.11 -0.65 -12.53
CA LEU A 63 0.14 -1.06 -11.84
C LEU A 63 -0.15 -1.99 -10.65
N GLY A 64 -1.30 -1.82 -10.03
CA GLY A 64 -1.74 -2.59 -8.88
C GLY A 64 -1.07 -2.19 -7.56
N PRO A 65 -1.56 -2.74 -6.44
CA PRO A 65 -1.18 -2.33 -5.08
C PRO A 65 0.25 -2.73 -4.68
N ALA A 66 0.88 -3.62 -5.45
CA ALA A 66 2.25 -4.09 -5.18
C ALA A 66 3.33 -3.12 -5.65
N TYR A 67 2.97 -2.10 -6.44
CA TYR A 67 3.93 -1.13 -6.97
C TYR A 67 4.40 -0.15 -5.87
N GLN A 68 5.72 -0.03 -5.72
CA GLN A 68 6.37 0.68 -4.61
C GLN A 68 7.52 1.60 -5.07
N SER A 69 7.59 1.90 -6.38
CA SER A 69 8.68 2.69 -6.97
C SER A 69 8.26 4.15 -7.22
N TYR A 70 9.19 4.99 -7.65
CA TYR A 70 9.03 6.45 -7.78
C TYR A 70 8.78 6.92 -9.21
N PHE A 71 8.30 6.04 -10.10
CA PHE A 71 7.94 6.35 -11.49
C PHE A 71 9.11 6.87 -12.35
N VAL A 72 10.34 6.45 -12.01
CA VAL A 72 11.55 6.83 -12.75
C VAL A 72 11.87 5.82 -13.85
N HIS A 73 11.71 4.52 -13.55
CA HIS A 73 11.97 3.42 -14.48
C HIS A 73 10.82 2.43 -14.43
N ASP A 74 10.56 1.76 -15.55
CA ASP A 74 9.51 0.75 -15.69
C ASP A 74 9.89 -0.63 -15.12
N SER A 75 11.05 -0.72 -14.46
CA SER A 75 11.62 -1.94 -13.89
C SER A 75 10.66 -2.59 -12.90
N GLY A 76 10.08 -3.72 -13.29
CA GLY A 76 9.14 -4.49 -12.48
C GLY A 76 7.66 -4.26 -12.79
N SER A 77 7.32 -3.46 -13.79
CA SER A 77 5.93 -3.33 -14.26
C SER A 77 5.62 -4.30 -15.40
N ASN A 78 4.58 -5.12 -15.24
CA ASN A 78 4.05 -6.01 -16.29
C ASN A 78 2.99 -5.32 -17.16
N LEU A 79 2.99 -3.98 -17.19
CA LEU A 79 2.01 -3.19 -17.92
C LEU A 79 2.26 -3.23 -19.44
N PRO A 80 1.21 -3.15 -20.27
CA PRO A 80 1.38 -2.89 -21.69
C PRO A 80 2.02 -1.51 -21.94
N ASP A 81 2.77 -1.37 -23.04
CA ASP A 81 3.52 -0.13 -23.36
C ASP A 81 2.64 1.12 -23.43
N GLY A 82 1.38 0.94 -23.86
CA GLY A 82 0.38 2.01 -23.90
C GLY A 82 0.11 2.65 -22.54
N TYR A 83 0.24 1.90 -21.43
CA TYR A 83 0.09 2.42 -20.07
C TYR A 83 1.41 2.96 -19.52
N LYS A 84 2.53 2.28 -19.82
CA LYS A 84 3.87 2.67 -19.35
C LYS A 84 4.23 4.11 -19.75
N LYS A 85 3.91 4.50 -20.98
CA LYS A 85 4.21 5.87 -21.48
C LYS A 85 3.57 6.98 -20.65
N HIS A 86 2.48 6.72 -19.94
CA HIS A 86 1.79 7.71 -19.11
C HIS A 86 2.42 7.85 -17.71
N LEU A 87 3.24 6.88 -17.30
CA LEU A 87 3.80 6.81 -15.96
C LEU A 87 5.30 7.12 -15.93
N PHE A 88 6.04 6.65 -16.95
CA PHE A 88 7.50 6.63 -16.96
C PHE A 88 8.12 7.61 -17.97
N ASP A 89 7.36 8.61 -18.43
CA ASP A 89 7.85 9.71 -19.27
C ASP A 89 8.65 10.77 -18.49
N GLY A 90 8.76 10.60 -17.16
CA GLY A 90 9.43 11.53 -16.25
C GLY A 90 8.55 12.66 -15.73
N ARG A 91 7.35 12.88 -16.30
CA ARG A 91 6.44 13.93 -15.83
C ARG A 91 5.88 13.58 -14.46
N LEU A 92 5.38 12.36 -14.29
CA LEU A 92 4.75 11.91 -13.05
C LEU A 92 5.74 11.90 -11.87
N SER A 93 6.98 11.47 -12.11
CA SER A 93 8.05 11.51 -11.09
C SER A 93 8.51 12.93 -10.78
N SER A 94 8.46 13.86 -11.73
CA SER A 94 8.85 15.27 -11.51
C SER A 94 7.89 16.03 -10.60
N VAL A 95 6.62 15.62 -10.55
CA VAL A 95 5.56 16.24 -9.71
C VAL A 95 5.27 15.43 -8.45
N LEU A 96 6.05 14.36 -8.18
CA LEU A 96 5.89 13.53 -6.99
C LEU A 96 6.38 14.28 -5.74
N VAL A 97 5.45 14.60 -4.85
CA VAL A 97 5.72 15.35 -3.62
C VAL A 97 6.07 14.39 -2.47
N MET A 98 5.30 13.31 -2.33
CA MET A 98 5.54 12.26 -1.33
C MET A 98 5.23 10.88 -1.88
N ALA A 99 5.96 9.89 -1.37
CA ALA A 99 5.75 8.48 -1.61
C ALA A 99 6.06 7.70 -0.33
N TYR A 100 5.00 7.27 0.36
CA TYR A 100 5.11 6.39 1.53
C TYR A 100 4.85 4.96 1.11
N CYS A 101 5.79 4.08 1.45
CA CYS A 101 5.68 2.65 1.16
C CYS A 101 5.62 1.88 2.48
N PRO A 102 4.75 0.87 2.62
CA PRO A 102 4.73 0.00 3.79
C PRO A 102 6.09 -0.63 4.11
N LYS A 103 6.94 -0.90 3.11
CA LYS A 103 8.28 -1.47 3.32
C LYS A 103 9.32 -0.46 3.80
N ASN A 104 9.06 0.83 3.65
CA ASN A 104 10.02 1.89 3.94
C ASN A 104 9.69 2.56 5.27
N CYS A 105 9.68 1.77 6.34
CA CYS A 105 9.32 2.21 7.68
C CYS A 105 10.49 2.01 8.66
N HIS A 106 10.64 2.92 9.61
CA HIS A 106 11.59 2.82 10.71
C HIS A 106 10.87 3.08 12.04
N GLY A 107 10.61 2.02 12.81
CA GLY A 107 9.75 2.11 13.99
C GLY A 107 8.35 2.59 13.61
N GLN A 108 7.91 3.70 14.20
CA GLN A 108 6.62 4.34 13.90
C GLN A 108 6.68 5.34 12.72
N LEU A 109 7.82 5.49 12.04
CA LEU A 109 7.95 6.44 10.94
C LEU A 109 7.82 5.74 9.60
N CYS A 110 6.94 6.22 8.72
CA CYS A 110 6.99 5.91 7.30
C CYS A 110 7.87 6.95 6.61
N LEU A 111 8.94 6.47 5.98
CA LEU A 111 9.95 7.31 5.38
C LEU A 111 9.48 7.76 3.99
N ASN A 112 9.73 9.04 3.69
CA ASN A 112 9.54 9.61 2.36
C ASN A 112 10.91 9.69 1.69
N SER A 113 11.11 8.93 0.62
CA SER A 113 12.39 8.92 -0.12
C SER A 113 12.29 9.09 -1.65
N PRO A 114 11.43 9.98 -2.19
CA PRO A 114 11.66 10.54 -3.53
C PRO A 114 13.00 11.29 -3.57
N SER A 115 13.77 11.12 -4.64
CA SER A 115 15.10 11.73 -4.79
C SER A 115 15.06 13.25 -5.04
N LYS A 116 13.92 13.79 -5.44
CA LYS A 116 13.71 15.21 -5.74
C LYS A 116 12.41 15.67 -5.10
N VAL A 117 12.45 16.02 -3.83
CA VAL A 117 11.34 16.73 -3.19
C VAL A 117 11.62 18.22 -3.31
N PRO A 118 10.81 19.01 -4.04
CA PRO A 118 11.02 20.45 -4.10
C PRO A 118 10.90 21.04 -2.70
N SER A 119 11.93 21.77 -2.25
CA SER A 119 12.02 22.33 -0.89
C SER A 119 10.91 23.33 -0.55
N ALA A 120 10.04 23.67 -1.51
CA ALA A 120 8.94 24.61 -1.35
C ALA A 120 7.72 24.02 -0.62
N TYR A 121 7.53 22.69 -0.65
CA TYR A 121 6.32 22.05 -0.12
C TYR A 121 6.39 21.75 1.39
N PHE A 122 7.61 21.66 1.93
CA PHE A 122 7.85 21.19 3.28
C PHE A 122 8.72 22.14 4.09
N VAL A 123 8.29 22.41 5.31
CA VAL A 123 9.06 23.20 6.29
C VAL A 123 10.12 22.34 6.99
N GLN A 124 9.93 21.01 7.03
CA GLN A 124 10.82 20.02 7.66
C GLN A 124 10.79 18.68 6.89
N VAL A 125 11.55 17.68 7.33
CA VAL A 125 11.61 16.37 6.66
C VAL A 125 10.21 15.73 6.62
N PRO A 126 9.68 15.37 5.44
CA PRO A 126 8.31 14.89 5.27
C PRO A 126 8.16 13.41 5.64
N HIS A 127 8.54 13.00 6.85
CA HIS A 127 8.23 11.65 7.34
C HIS A 127 6.82 11.62 7.92
N ALA A 128 6.16 10.48 7.75
CA ALA A 128 4.86 10.27 8.31
C ALA A 128 4.92 9.49 9.61
N VAL A 129 4.17 9.89 10.64
CA VAL A 129 4.10 9.14 11.90
C VAL A 129 2.88 8.24 11.93
N MET A 130 3.10 6.93 12.07
CA MET A 130 2.08 5.92 12.34
C MET A 130 1.46 6.13 13.72
N LYS A 131 0.13 6.18 13.77
CA LYS A 131 -0.67 6.29 14.98
C LYS A 131 -0.94 4.92 15.61
N GLU A 132 -1.50 4.97 16.81
CA GLU A 132 -1.75 3.80 17.63
C GLU A 132 -2.68 2.80 16.93
N GLY A 133 -2.13 1.63 16.62
CA GLY A 133 -2.84 0.56 15.94
C GLY A 133 -2.59 0.48 14.44
N VAL A 134 -1.72 1.34 13.86
CA VAL A 134 -1.02 0.96 12.61
C VAL A 134 0.05 -0.07 12.96
N GLU A 135 0.12 -1.12 12.15
CA GLU A 135 1.28 -1.99 12.10
C GLU A 135 1.83 -2.05 10.69
N VAL A 136 3.16 -2.07 10.57
CA VAL A 136 3.83 -2.28 9.30
C VAL A 136 3.64 -3.73 8.88
N ILE A 137 3.12 -3.95 7.67
CA ILE A 137 3.00 -5.30 7.11
C ILE A 137 4.41 -5.86 6.87
N THR A 138 4.85 -6.75 7.76
CA THR A 138 6.09 -7.50 7.59
C THR A 138 5.81 -8.76 6.78
N THR A 139 6.33 -8.80 5.56
CA THR A 139 6.32 -10.03 4.75
C THR A 139 7.51 -10.88 5.15
N HIS A 140 7.24 -12.00 5.82
CA HIS A 140 8.25 -13.02 6.06
C HIS A 140 8.45 -13.86 4.79
N SER A 141 9.70 -14.28 4.53
CA SER A 141 9.96 -15.23 3.47
C SER A 141 9.21 -16.54 3.74
N ILE A 142 8.82 -17.25 2.68
CA ILE A 142 8.20 -18.59 2.80
C ILE A 142 9.06 -19.48 3.71
N HIS A 143 10.39 -19.38 3.58
CA HIS A 143 11.33 -20.09 4.44
C HIS A 143 11.10 -19.78 5.93
N ASN A 144 11.05 -18.50 6.31
CA ASN A 144 10.87 -18.10 7.71
C ASN A 144 9.47 -18.44 8.23
N SER A 145 8.44 -18.28 7.39
CA SER A 145 7.07 -18.70 7.72
C SER A 145 7.00 -20.21 7.96
N LEU A 146 7.56 -21.02 7.06
CA LEU A 146 7.61 -22.48 7.19
C LEU A 146 8.40 -22.89 8.44
N GLN A 147 9.58 -22.32 8.64
CA GLN A 147 10.40 -22.62 9.82
C GLN A 147 9.66 -22.32 11.13
N SER A 148 8.88 -21.24 11.16
CA SER A 148 8.11 -20.83 12.35
C SER A 148 6.97 -21.80 12.69
N VAL A 149 6.46 -22.55 11.71
CA VAL A 149 5.38 -23.55 11.90
C VAL A 149 5.87 -24.99 11.98
N GLY A 150 7.19 -25.23 12.01
CA GLY A 150 7.78 -26.58 12.13
C GLY A 150 8.59 -27.06 10.92
N GLY A 151 8.88 -26.17 9.97
CA GLY A 151 9.69 -26.44 8.78
C GLY A 151 8.90 -27.13 7.66
N ILE A 152 9.58 -27.46 6.56
CA ILE A 152 8.95 -28.07 5.37
C ILE A 152 8.27 -29.43 5.67
N GLN A 153 8.68 -30.09 6.75
CA GLN A 153 8.16 -31.40 7.15
C GLN A 153 6.65 -31.36 7.46
N ILE A 154 6.09 -30.20 7.82
CA ILE A 154 4.65 -30.04 8.04
C ILE A 154 3.81 -30.27 6.77
N LEU A 155 4.42 -30.17 5.59
CA LEU A 155 3.74 -30.44 4.32
C LEU A 155 3.72 -31.94 3.97
N LEU A 156 4.56 -32.77 4.60
CA LEU A 156 4.67 -34.20 4.28
C LEU A 156 3.35 -34.97 4.46
N PRO A 157 2.54 -34.74 5.52
CA PRO A 157 1.24 -35.39 5.66
C PRO A 157 0.25 -35.03 4.56
N LEU A 158 0.35 -33.83 3.97
CA LEU A 158 -0.55 -33.40 2.88
C LEU A 158 -0.30 -34.20 1.60
N PHE A 159 0.91 -34.71 1.37
CA PHE A 159 1.18 -35.56 0.22
C PHE A 159 0.41 -36.89 0.27
N SER A 160 0.07 -37.39 1.46
CA SER A 160 -0.76 -38.58 1.62
C SER A 160 -2.24 -38.36 1.27
N GLN A 161 -2.65 -37.10 1.10
CA GLN A 161 -4.03 -36.71 0.77
C GLN A 161 -4.22 -36.44 -0.72
N LEU A 162 -3.15 -36.41 -1.52
CA LEU A 162 -3.23 -36.13 -2.96
C LEU A 162 -3.96 -37.21 -3.75
N ASP A 163 -3.96 -38.45 -3.26
CA ASP A 163 -4.64 -39.59 -3.90
C ASP A 163 -6.12 -39.73 -3.48
N LEU A 164 -6.65 -38.79 -2.67
CA LEU A 164 -8.06 -38.82 -2.29
C LEU A 164 -8.94 -38.38 -3.47
N PRO A 165 -10.01 -39.14 -3.80
CA PRO A 165 -10.95 -38.71 -4.82
C PRO A 165 -11.63 -37.41 -4.39
N CYS A 166 -11.64 -36.42 -5.29
CA CYS A 166 -12.41 -35.18 -5.09
C CYS A 166 -13.89 -35.54 -5.16
N GLU A 167 -14.64 -35.35 -4.07
CA GLU A 167 -16.10 -35.50 -4.12
C GLU A 167 -16.68 -34.37 -5.00
N ASP A 168 -17.13 -34.71 -6.20
CA ASP A 168 -17.89 -33.81 -7.05
C ASP A 168 -19.20 -33.45 -6.34
N GLY A 169 -19.34 -32.18 -5.96
CA GLY A 169 -20.49 -31.63 -5.23
C GLY A 169 -21.78 -31.53 -6.05
N THR A 170 -22.26 -32.64 -6.61
CA THR A 170 -23.58 -32.73 -7.26
C THR A 170 -24.31 -34.00 -6.81
N ALA A 171 -24.92 -33.94 -5.63
CA ALA A 171 -26.04 -34.80 -5.26
C ALA A 171 -26.84 -34.15 -4.11
N MET A 172 -27.40 -32.97 -4.37
CA MET A 172 -28.56 -32.46 -3.63
C MET A 172 -29.67 -32.29 -4.64
N ASP A 173 -30.28 -33.41 -5.06
CA ASP A 173 -31.64 -33.36 -5.60
C ASP A 173 -32.34 -34.72 -5.44
N GLY A 174 -33.60 -34.67 -5.00
CA GLY A 174 -34.58 -35.72 -5.25
C GLY A 174 -34.85 -36.76 -4.15
N ASP A 175 -35.85 -36.44 -3.33
CA ASP A 175 -36.96 -37.31 -2.95
C ASP A 175 -36.73 -38.48 -1.97
N MET A 176 -37.08 -38.23 -0.69
CA MET A 176 -37.71 -39.25 0.16
C MET A 176 -39.18 -38.88 0.39
N TRP A 177 -40.07 -39.63 -0.28
CA TRP A 177 -41.47 -39.84 0.12
C TRP A 177 -41.53 -40.79 1.33
#